data_AF-A0A0N4VWN1-F1
#
_entry.id   AF-A0A0N4VWN1-F1
#
_cell.length_a   1.000
_cell.length_b   1.000
_cell.length_c   1.000
_cell.angle_alpha   90.00
_cell.angle_beta   90.00
_cell.angle_gamma   90.00
#
_symmetry.space_group_name_H-M   'P 1'
#
loop_
_entity.id
_entity.type
_entity.pdbx_description
1 polymer ?
#
loop_
_entity_poly.entity_id
_entity_poly.type
_entity_poly.pdbx_seq_one_letter_code
_entity_poly.pdbx_strand_id
1 'polypeptide(L)'
;MWMPRHVEINSFAQLLMIFRAMRPLRVYTLVPHIRRVVMEFFRGFKEILLVTILMIVVMFIFASFGVQIVGGKLAACNDPTITSRENCTGIFWQKIFVTRLEVYGKDDEQMHPKILVPRVWTNPRNFNFDHVGNAMLALFETLSYKGWNVIRDILWSRQGPWAVVFIHIYVFIGCMIGLTLFVGVVIANYTENR
;
A
#
# COMPACT_ATOMS: atom_id res chain seq x y z
N MET A 1 -36.29 -16.20 -5.65
CA MET A 1 -35.04 -15.46 -5.89
C MET A 1 -34.79 -14.61 -4.65
N TRP A 2 -33.81 -14.96 -3.81
CA TRP A 2 -33.51 -14.18 -2.60
C TRP A 2 -32.91 -12.83 -2.99
N MET A 3 -33.69 -11.77 -2.80
CA MET A 3 -33.31 -10.39 -3.08
C MET A 3 -33.64 -9.55 -1.84
N PRO A 4 -32.67 -9.37 -0.92
CA PRO A 4 -32.85 -8.49 0.21
C PRO A 4 -33.06 -7.05 -0.28
N ARG A 5 -34.08 -6.37 0.26
CA ARG A 5 -34.34 -4.94 -0.03
C ARG A 5 -33.41 -4.00 0.73
N HIS A 6 -32.82 -4.48 1.83
CA HIS A 6 -31.86 -3.77 2.64
C HIS A 6 -30.68 -4.68 2.93
N VAL A 7 -29.46 -4.16 2.79
CA VAL A 7 -28.20 -4.89 3.04
C VAL A 7 -27.32 -4.01 3.90
N GLU A 8 -27.08 -4.44 5.13
CA GLU A 8 -26.18 -3.76 6.04
C GLU A 8 -24.71 -3.98 5.65
N ILE A 9 -23.85 -3.01 5.96
CA ILE A 9 -22.41 -3.07 5.71
C ILE A 9 -21.78 -4.13 6.63
N ASN A 10 -20.91 -4.96 6.07
CA ASN A 10 -20.28 -6.13 6.72
C ASN A 10 -21.27 -7.24 7.14
N SER A 11 -22.46 -7.29 6.52
CA SER A 11 -23.44 -8.36 6.78
C SER A 11 -23.18 -9.62 5.94
N PHE A 12 -23.69 -10.76 6.40
CA PHE A 12 -23.71 -12.01 5.63
C PHE A 12 -24.47 -11.83 4.29
N ALA A 13 -25.47 -10.95 4.28
CA ALA A 13 -26.20 -10.66 3.05
C ALA A 13 -25.34 -9.94 2.00
N GLN A 14 -24.50 -9.00 2.43
CA GLN A 14 -23.51 -8.37 1.56
C GLN A 14 -22.51 -9.40 1.03
N LEU A 15 -22.03 -10.30 1.89
CA LEU A 15 -21.14 -11.39 1.50
C LEU A 15 -21.77 -12.28 0.42
N LEU A 16 -23.02 -12.73 0.59
CA LEU A 16 -23.75 -13.51 -0.43
C LEU A 16 -23.89 -12.75 -1.76
N MET A 17 -24.08 -11.43 -1.73
CA MET A 17 -24.11 -10.61 -2.94
C MET A 17 -22.75 -10.53 -3.63
N ILE A 18 -21.65 -10.44 -2.87
CA ILE A 18 -20.28 -10.51 -3.40
C ILE A 18 -20.02 -11.88 -4.04
N PHE A 19 -20.41 -12.98 -3.38
CA PHE A 19 -20.33 -14.33 -3.95
C PHE A 19 -21.16 -14.45 -5.24
N ARG A 20 -22.32 -13.78 -5.31
CA ARG A 20 -23.15 -13.73 -6.52
C ARG A 20 -22.47 -12.99 -7.68
N ALA A 21 -21.53 -12.08 -7.41
CA ALA A 21 -20.75 -11.40 -8.44
C ALA A 21 -19.74 -12.33 -9.15
N MET A 22 -19.43 -13.50 -8.56
CA MET A 22 -18.56 -14.52 -9.18
C MET A 22 -19.23 -15.32 -10.31
N ARG A 23 -20.45 -14.97 -10.74
CA ARG A 23 -21.13 -15.59 -11.89
C ARG A 23 -20.25 -15.74 -13.15
N PRO A 24 -19.38 -14.78 -13.53
CA PRO A 24 -18.48 -14.94 -14.67
C PRO A 24 -17.55 -16.14 -14.58
N LEU A 25 -17.24 -16.66 -13.38
CA LEU A 25 -16.43 -17.87 -13.22
C LEU A 25 -17.07 -19.11 -13.86
N ARG A 26 -18.38 -19.10 -14.15
CA ARG A 26 -19.03 -20.17 -14.94
C ARG A 26 -18.41 -20.32 -16.34
N VAL A 27 -17.76 -19.28 -16.88
CA VAL A 27 -17.03 -19.38 -18.16
C VAL A 27 -15.98 -20.50 -18.13
N TYR A 28 -15.39 -20.79 -16.97
CA TYR A 28 -14.48 -21.95 -16.80
C TYR A 28 -15.15 -23.29 -17.13
N THR A 29 -16.41 -23.48 -16.76
CA THR A 29 -17.15 -24.73 -17.07
C THR A 29 -17.71 -24.74 -18.49
N LEU A 30 -18.00 -23.57 -19.07
CA LEU A 30 -18.54 -23.46 -20.43
C LEU A 30 -17.45 -23.56 -21.52
N VAL A 31 -16.24 -23.06 -21.27
CA VAL A 31 -15.19 -22.93 -22.29
C VAL A 31 -13.99 -23.85 -21.95
N PRO A 32 -13.82 -24.98 -22.67
CA PRO A 32 -12.75 -25.95 -22.36
C PRO A 32 -11.34 -25.38 -22.54
N HIS A 33 -11.17 -24.37 -23.40
CA HIS A 33 -9.90 -23.65 -23.56
C HIS A 33 -9.48 -22.94 -22.27
N ILE A 34 -10.38 -22.18 -21.63
CA ILE A 34 -10.09 -21.47 -20.36
C ILE A 34 -9.73 -22.47 -19.25
N ARG A 35 -10.43 -23.61 -19.23
CA ARG A 35 -10.15 -24.68 -18.28
C ARG A 35 -8.73 -25.24 -18.41
N ARG A 36 -8.20 -25.37 -19.63
CA ARG A 36 -6.81 -25.80 -19.87
C ARG A 36 -5.80 -24.79 -19.30
N VAL A 37 -5.97 -23.51 -19.63
CA VAL A 37 -5.10 -22.42 -19.14
C VAL A 37 -5.05 -22.38 -17.60
N VAL A 38 -6.19 -22.52 -16.93
CA VAL A 38 -6.26 -22.52 -15.46
C VAL A 38 -5.56 -23.75 -14.87
N MET A 39 -5.71 -24.94 -15.45
CA MET A 39 -5.00 -26.14 -14.98
C MET A 39 -3.49 -26.05 -15.19
N GLU A 40 -3.04 -25.49 -16.32
CA GLU A 40 -1.63 -25.22 -16.58
C GLU A 40 -1.06 -24.24 -15.54
N PHE A 41 -1.80 -23.19 -15.19
CA PHE A 41 -1.42 -22.27 -14.13
C PHE A 41 -1.26 -22.95 -12.76
N PHE A 42 -2.25 -23.75 -12.35
CA PHE A 42 -2.20 -24.44 -11.05
C PHE A 42 -1.12 -25.53 -10.98
N ARG A 43 -0.68 -26.07 -12.11
CA ARG A 43 0.43 -27.04 -12.16
C ARG A 43 1.75 -26.41 -11.68
N GLY A 44 1.94 -25.11 -11.89
CA GLY A 44 3.09 -24.35 -11.39
C GLY A 44 2.93 -23.73 -10.01
N PHE A 45 1.81 -23.97 -9.33
CA PHE A 45 1.47 -23.28 -8.10
C PHE A 45 2.48 -23.50 -6.96
N LYS A 46 3.12 -24.68 -6.90
CA LYS A 46 4.11 -25.02 -5.86
C LYS A 46 5.32 -24.08 -5.89
N GLU A 47 5.89 -23.85 -7.06
CA GLU A 47 7.07 -22.98 -7.21
C GLU A 47 6.72 -21.51 -6.98
N ILE A 48 5.55 -21.08 -7.49
CA ILE A 48 5.02 -19.74 -7.23
C ILE A 48 4.85 -19.52 -5.72
N LEU A 49 4.26 -20.50 -5.02
CA LEU A 49 4.04 -20.42 -3.58
C LEU A 49 5.36 -20.30 -2.81
N LEU A 50 6.41 -21.03 -3.20
CA LEU A 50 7.73 -20.93 -2.58
C LEU A 50 8.31 -19.51 -2.68
N VAL A 51 8.25 -18.90 -3.86
CA VAL A 51 8.72 -17.51 -4.07
C VAL A 51 7.87 -16.52 -3.27
N THR A 52 6.55 -16.70 -3.22
CA THR A 52 5.69 -15.82 -2.42
C THR A 52 6.00 -15.92 -0.92
N ILE A 53 6.27 -17.13 -0.40
CA ILE A 53 6.69 -17.30 1.00
C ILE A 53 8.02 -16.59 1.25
N LEU A 54 9.00 -16.75 0.35
CA LEU A 54 10.28 -16.04 0.45
C LEU A 54 10.07 -14.52 0.50
N MET A 55 9.19 -13.99 -0.35
CA MET A 55 8.87 -12.56 -0.33
C MET A 55 8.19 -12.10 0.95
N ILE A 56 7.27 -12.90 1.51
CA ILE A 56 6.62 -12.59 2.78
C ILE A 56 7.66 -12.59 3.92
N VAL A 57 8.61 -13.52 3.92
CA VAL A 57 9.69 -13.58 4.92
C VAL A 57 10.59 -12.34 4.84
N VAL A 58 11.03 -11.96 3.64
CA VAL A 58 11.82 -10.72 3.45
C VAL A 58 11.01 -9.51 3.93
N MET A 59 9.74 -9.40 3.55
CA MET A 59 8.87 -8.32 3.99
C MET A 59 8.71 -8.29 5.52
N PHE A 60 8.60 -9.44 6.17
CA PHE A 60 8.51 -9.55 7.62
C PHE A 60 9.79 -9.08 8.33
N ILE A 61 10.98 -9.41 7.80
CA ILE A 61 12.27 -8.94 8.33
C ILE A 61 12.34 -7.42 8.27
N PHE A 62 12.04 -6.83 7.11
CA PHE A 62 12.05 -5.38 6.93
C PHE A 62 10.94 -4.67 7.72
N ALA A 63 9.76 -5.29 7.86
CA ALA A 63 8.68 -4.75 8.68
C ALA A 63 9.09 -4.71 10.15
N SER A 64 9.66 -5.78 10.68
CA SER A 64 10.13 -5.87 12.06
C SER A 64 11.22 -4.83 12.35
N PHE A 65 12.17 -4.67 11.43
CA PHE A 65 13.18 -3.62 11.52
C PHE A 65 12.54 -2.22 11.45
N GLY A 66 11.62 -1.99 10.50
CA GLY A 66 10.87 -0.74 10.36
C GLY A 66 10.15 -0.33 11.64
N VAL A 67 9.43 -1.25 12.27
CA VAL A 67 8.71 -0.99 13.54
C VAL A 67 9.67 -0.58 14.65
N GLN A 68 10.84 -1.21 14.75
CA GLN A 68 11.83 -0.85 15.78
C GLN A 68 12.42 0.56 15.55
N ILE A 69 12.64 0.95 14.29
CA ILE A 69 13.26 2.24 14.01
C ILE A 69 12.27 3.41 14.11
N VAL A 70 11.09 3.26 13.52
CA VAL A 70 10.13 4.35 13.26
C VAL A 70 8.77 4.16 13.93
N GLY A 71 8.55 3.05 14.65
CA GLY A 71 7.31 2.80 15.37
C GLY A 71 6.98 3.92 16.36
N GLY A 72 5.79 4.51 16.22
CA GLY A 72 5.30 5.64 17.01
C GLY A 72 5.96 6.99 16.71
N LYS A 73 6.93 7.05 15.79
CA LYS A 73 7.73 8.26 15.51
C LYS A 73 7.40 8.94 14.19
N LEU A 74 6.44 8.40 13.42
CA LEU A 74 5.99 8.99 12.16
C LEU A 74 4.88 10.02 12.33
N ALA A 75 4.25 10.07 13.51
CA ALA A 75 3.21 11.02 13.82
C ALA A 75 3.77 12.43 13.90
N ALA A 76 3.03 13.39 13.35
CA ALA A 76 3.42 14.78 13.37
C ALA A 76 2.19 15.69 13.34
N CYS A 77 2.40 16.96 13.67
CA CYS A 77 1.38 17.97 13.50
C CYS A 77 1.10 18.18 12.02
N ASN A 78 -0.18 18.37 11.68
CA ASN A 78 -0.61 18.79 10.35
C ASN A 78 -0.19 20.23 9.99
N ASP A 79 0.08 21.07 11.00
CA ASP A 79 0.65 22.42 10.83
C ASP A 79 2.19 22.35 10.73
N PRO A 80 2.81 22.74 9.59
CA PRO A 80 4.26 22.66 9.39
C PRO A 80 5.06 23.64 10.27
N THR A 81 4.42 24.65 10.86
CA THR A 81 5.09 25.61 11.77
C THR A 81 5.37 25.01 13.15
N ILE A 82 4.67 23.94 13.51
CA ILE A 82 4.73 23.32 14.83
C ILE A 82 5.54 22.03 14.78
N THR A 83 6.64 21.99 15.54
CA THR A 83 7.52 20.81 15.64
C THR A 83 7.25 19.95 16.87
N SER A 84 6.85 20.56 18.00
CA SER A 84 6.58 19.84 19.25
C SER A 84 5.12 19.42 19.37
N ARG A 85 4.89 18.23 19.93
CA ARG A 85 3.55 17.68 20.18
C ARG A 85 2.73 18.54 21.15
N GLU A 86 3.37 19.11 22.16
CA GLU A 86 2.71 19.94 23.19
C GLU A 86 2.11 21.22 22.60
N ASN A 87 2.75 21.77 21.57
CA ASN A 87 2.31 22.98 20.87
C ASN A 87 1.29 22.71 19.75
N CYS A 88 0.99 21.44 19.45
CA CYS A 88 0.03 21.05 18.40
C CYS A 88 -1.41 21.14 18.92
N THR A 89 -1.83 22.34 19.34
CA THR A 89 -3.17 22.64 19.87
C THR A 89 -3.78 23.87 19.19
N GLY A 90 -5.10 23.96 19.21
CA GLY A 90 -5.85 25.05 18.58
C GLY A 90 -6.18 24.82 17.11
N ILE A 91 -6.36 25.92 16.36
CA ILE A 91 -6.78 25.93 14.95
C ILE A 91 -5.78 26.71 14.09
N PHE A 92 -5.67 26.35 12.81
CA PHE A 92 -4.81 27.05 11.86
C PHE A 92 -5.42 27.07 10.45
N TRP A 93 -4.88 27.93 9.59
CA TRP A 93 -5.28 28.04 8.18
C TRP A 93 -4.53 26.98 7.34
N GLN A 94 -5.25 25.96 6.87
CA GLN A 94 -4.71 24.95 5.97
C GLN A 94 -4.93 25.37 4.52
N LYS A 95 -3.86 25.41 3.72
CA LYS A 95 -3.93 25.60 2.27
C LYS A 95 -4.56 24.36 1.62
N ILE A 96 -5.58 24.56 0.77
CA ILE A 96 -6.27 23.48 0.07
C ILE A 96 -5.52 23.15 -1.22
N PHE A 97 -5.34 21.86 -1.47
CA PHE A 97 -4.71 21.40 -2.69
C PHE A 97 -5.65 21.55 -3.89
N VAL A 98 -5.34 22.47 -4.82
CA VAL A 98 -6.16 22.72 -6.03
C VAL A 98 -5.70 21.87 -7.22
N THR A 99 -4.42 21.95 -7.60
CA THR A 99 -3.88 21.24 -8.78
C THR A 99 -2.43 20.83 -8.59
N ARG A 100 -2.06 19.70 -9.23
CA ARG A 100 -0.65 19.24 -9.31
C ARG A 100 0.15 20.01 -10.35
N LEU A 101 -0.52 20.57 -11.36
CA LEU A 101 0.13 21.32 -12.44
C LEU A 101 0.78 22.61 -11.90
N GLU A 102 1.81 23.10 -12.58
CA GLU A 102 2.36 24.43 -12.32
C GLU A 102 1.49 25.45 -13.05
N VAL A 103 0.72 26.22 -12.28
CA VAL A 103 -0.20 27.24 -12.78
C VAL A 103 0.19 28.57 -12.13
N TYR A 104 0.00 29.67 -12.85
CA TYR A 104 0.20 31.02 -12.31
C TYR A 104 -0.57 31.20 -10.99
N GLY A 105 0.10 31.75 -9.99
CA GLY A 105 -0.49 31.97 -8.66
C GLY A 105 -0.56 30.71 -7.77
N LYS A 106 0.06 29.57 -8.14
CA LYS A 106 0.10 28.33 -7.31
C LYS A 106 0.71 28.50 -5.91
N ASP A 107 1.60 29.46 -5.71
CA ASP A 107 2.23 29.72 -4.42
C ASP A 107 1.79 31.05 -3.80
N ASP A 108 0.86 31.75 -4.45
CA ASP A 108 0.37 33.05 -3.98
C ASP A 108 -0.59 32.86 -2.79
N GLU A 109 -0.24 33.44 -1.65
CA GLU A 109 -1.01 33.31 -0.43
C GLU A 109 -2.43 33.88 -0.52
N GLN A 110 -2.67 34.84 -1.41
CA GLN A 110 -3.96 35.51 -1.58
C GLN A 110 -4.87 34.75 -2.55
N MET A 111 -4.29 34.12 -3.57
CA MET A 111 -5.05 33.39 -4.59
C MET A 111 -5.42 31.97 -4.14
N HIS A 112 -4.70 31.42 -3.15
CA HIS A 112 -4.92 30.05 -2.67
C HIS A 112 -6.08 29.95 -1.67
N PRO A 113 -7.06 29.06 -1.91
CA PRO A 113 -8.12 28.83 -0.94
C PRO A 113 -7.55 28.19 0.33
N LYS A 114 -7.89 28.78 1.48
CA LYS A 114 -7.53 28.29 2.82
C LYS A 114 -8.78 28.02 3.63
N ILE A 115 -8.73 27.01 4.49
CA ILE A 115 -9.81 26.67 5.42
C ILE A 115 -9.25 26.52 6.84
N LEU A 116 -10.06 26.93 7.83
CA LEU A 116 -9.74 26.74 9.25
C LEU A 116 -9.95 25.28 9.64
N VAL A 117 -8.89 24.63 10.12
CA VAL A 117 -8.91 23.25 10.60
C VAL A 117 -8.23 23.13 11.97
N PRO A 118 -8.63 22.15 12.79
CA PRO A 118 -7.95 21.88 14.05
C PRO A 118 -6.53 21.33 13.80
N ARG A 119 -5.60 21.70 14.69
CA ARG A 119 -4.29 21.07 14.76
C ARG A 119 -4.43 19.66 15.33
N VAL A 120 -3.86 18.68 14.64
CA VAL A 120 -3.94 17.27 15.03
C VAL A 120 -2.57 16.63 14.85
N TRP A 121 -2.11 15.95 15.90
CA TRP A 121 -0.90 15.13 15.87
C TRP A 121 -1.26 13.71 15.42
N THR A 122 -0.97 13.37 14.17
CA THR A 122 -1.39 12.09 13.59
C THR A 122 -0.33 11.50 12.67
N ASN A 123 -0.38 10.17 12.51
CA ASN A 123 0.37 9.47 11.49
C ASN A 123 -0.13 9.80 10.07
N PRO A 124 0.70 9.57 9.04
CA PRO A 124 0.23 9.53 7.67
C PRO A 124 -0.95 8.56 7.52
N ARG A 125 -1.98 8.97 6.76
CA ARG A 125 -3.22 8.20 6.65
C ARG A 125 -3.06 6.85 5.97
N ASN A 126 -2.16 6.76 4.99
CA ASN A 126 -2.03 5.57 4.14
C ASN A 126 -1.10 4.51 4.74
N PHE A 127 -0.15 4.91 5.59
CA PHE A 127 0.83 3.98 6.14
C PHE A 127 1.33 4.44 7.51
N ASN A 128 1.69 3.46 8.35
CA ASN A 128 2.39 3.66 9.61
C ASN A 128 3.18 2.39 9.94
N PHE A 129 4.14 2.52 10.85
CA PHE A 129 5.01 1.43 11.28
C PHE A 129 4.85 1.15 12.79
N ASP A 130 3.67 1.44 13.35
CA ASP A 130 3.42 1.28 14.79
C ASP A 130 3.23 -0.20 15.17
N HIS A 131 2.75 -1.00 14.22
CA HIS A 131 2.56 -2.44 14.36
C HIS A 131 3.13 -3.17 13.15
N VAL A 132 3.57 -4.42 13.35
CA VAL A 132 4.15 -5.26 12.29
C VAL A 132 3.18 -5.45 11.11
N GLY A 133 1.88 -5.61 11.37
CA GLY A 133 0.88 -5.74 10.30
C GLY A 133 0.77 -4.49 9.42
N ASN A 134 0.72 -3.30 10.03
CA ASN A 134 0.67 -2.04 9.29
C ASN A 134 1.98 -1.79 8.52
N ALA A 135 3.11 -2.15 9.12
CA ALA A 135 4.42 -2.08 8.45
C ALA A 135 4.49 -3.05 7.26
N MET A 136 4.02 -4.28 7.40
CA MET A 136 3.94 -5.24 6.29
C MET A 136 3.02 -4.73 5.18
N LEU A 137 1.88 -4.12 5.49
CA LEU A 137 1.00 -3.52 4.49
C LEU A 137 1.68 -2.35 3.76
N ALA A 138 2.37 -1.46 4.49
CA ALA A 138 3.11 -0.34 3.91
C ALA A 138 4.24 -0.80 2.98
N LEU A 139 4.95 -1.85 3.38
CA LEU A 139 6.01 -2.46 2.56
C LEU A 139 5.43 -3.21 1.36
N PHE A 140 4.27 -3.87 1.50
CA PHE A 140 3.55 -4.48 0.39
C PHE A 140 3.10 -3.44 -0.64
N GLU A 141 2.57 -2.30 -0.21
CA GLU A 141 2.26 -1.18 -1.12
C GLU A 141 3.54 -0.69 -1.82
N THR A 142 4.67 -0.63 -1.11
CA THR A 142 5.97 -0.23 -1.65
C THR A 142 6.48 -1.20 -2.72
N LEU A 143 6.23 -2.50 -2.60
CA LEU A 143 6.59 -3.50 -3.63
C LEU A 143 5.97 -3.20 -5.00
N SER A 144 4.82 -2.51 -5.03
CA SER A 144 4.18 -2.10 -6.29
C SER A 144 4.87 -0.94 -7.00
N TYR A 145 5.96 -0.39 -6.44
CA TYR A 145 6.63 0.85 -6.87
C TYR A 145 5.73 2.10 -6.86
N LYS A 146 4.55 2.04 -6.24
CA LYS A 146 3.63 3.17 -6.14
C LYS A 146 3.72 3.80 -4.75
N GLY A 147 3.82 5.12 -4.71
CA GLY A 147 3.79 5.88 -3.44
C GLY A 147 5.03 5.71 -2.55
N TRP A 148 6.02 4.90 -2.92
CA TRP A 148 7.23 4.67 -2.11
C TRP A 148 8.05 5.94 -1.88
N ASN A 149 8.06 6.88 -2.83
CA ASN A 149 8.67 8.20 -2.66
C ASN A 149 8.06 8.97 -1.46
N VAL A 150 6.76 8.82 -1.22
CA VAL A 150 6.09 9.47 -0.09
C VAL A 150 6.59 8.89 1.23
N ILE A 151 6.78 7.57 1.30
CA ILE A 151 7.37 6.90 2.48
C ILE A 151 8.80 7.38 2.69
N ARG A 152 9.61 7.43 1.62
CA ARG A 152 10.99 7.95 1.64
C ARG A 152 11.06 9.38 2.17
N ASP A 153 10.24 10.29 1.65
CA ASP A 153 10.28 11.71 2.01
C ASP A 153 9.78 11.95 3.45
N ILE A 154 8.81 11.16 3.90
CA ILE A 154 8.36 11.18 5.30
C ILE A 154 9.47 10.62 6.22
N LEU A 155 10.15 9.53 5.86
CA LEU A 155 11.28 9.03 6.63
C LEU A 155 12.41 10.06 6.74
N TRP A 156 12.74 10.74 5.63
CA TRP A 156 13.72 11.81 5.62
C TRP A 156 13.34 12.94 6.59
N SER A 157 12.10 13.44 6.50
CA SER A 157 11.65 14.57 7.31
C SER A 157 11.47 14.26 8.80
N ARG A 158 11.21 12.99 9.16
CA ARG A 158 10.94 12.60 10.57
C ARG A 158 12.14 12.02 11.31
N GLN A 159 12.98 11.23 10.64
CA GLN A 159 14.13 10.56 11.26
C GLN A 159 15.48 11.02 10.69
N GLY A 160 15.48 11.58 9.49
CA GLY A 160 16.69 12.03 8.81
C GLY A 160 17.22 11.06 7.74
N PRO A 161 18.41 11.35 7.19
CA PRO A 161 18.94 10.67 5.99
C PRO A 161 19.18 9.17 6.16
N TRP A 162 19.55 8.72 7.36
CA TRP A 162 19.86 7.31 7.61
C TRP A 162 18.63 6.40 7.43
N ALA A 163 17.43 6.89 7.77
CA ALA A 163 16.19 6.12 7.63
C ALA A 163 15.79 5.95 6.16
N VAL A 164 16.29 6.81 5.26
CA VAL A 164 16.08 6.70 3.83
C VAL A 164 16.88 5.54 3.22
N VAL A 165 18.03 5.20 3.79
CA VAL A 165 18.83 4.05 3.33
C VAL A 165 18.04 2.74 3.49
N PHE A 166 17.31 2.60 4.61
CA PHE A 166 16.45 1.45 4.87
C PHE A 166 15.44 1.20 3.74
N ILE A 167 14.69 2.22 3.31
CA ILE A 167 13.65 2.02 2.28
C ILE A 167 14.26 1.78 0.90
N HIS A 168 15.42 2.36 0.58
CA HIS A 168 16.11 2.11 -0.70
C HIS A 168 16.62 0.68 -0.79
N ILE A 169 17.22 0.15 0.29
CA ILE A 169 17.66 -1.25 0.34
C ILE A 169 16.46 -2.19 0.16
N TYR A 170 15.34 -1.89 0.83
CA TYR A 170 14.12 -2.67 0.68
C TYR A 170 13.61 -2.67 -0.76
N VAL A 171 13.51 -1.50 -1.39
CA VAL A 171 13.05 -1.37 -2.78
C VAL A 171 13.98 -2.09 -3.75
N PHE A 172 15.29 -2.02 -3.55
CA PHE A 172 16.25 -2.75 -4.36
C PHE A 172 16.07 -4.26 -4.21
N ILE A 173 16.05 -4.80 -2.99
CA ILE A 173 15.92 -6.24 -2.76
C ILE A 173 14.53 -6.75 -3.18
N GLY A 174 13.46 -6.12 -2.68
CA GLY A 174 12.10 -6.58 -2.89
C GLY A 174 11.63 -6.44 -4.33
N CYS A 175 11.90 -5.31 -4.97
CA CYS A 175 11.36 -5.06 -6.29
C CYS A 175 12.31 -5.48 -7.43
N MET A 176 13.61 -5.21 -7.33
CA MET A 176 14.55 -5.58 -8.41
C MET A 176 14.93 -7.06 -8.38
N ILE A 177 15.04 -7.67 -7.19
CA ILE A 177 15.38 -9.09 -7.06
C ILE A 177 14.12 -9.93 -6.83
N GLY A 178 13.26 -9.54 -5.88
CA GLY A 178 12.08 -10.33 -5.51
C GLY A 178 11.07 -10.51 -6.64
N LEU A 179 10.62 -9.41 -7.26
CA LEU A 179 9.65 -9.49 -8.37
C LEU A 179 10.25 -10.13 -9.64
N THR A 180 11.55 -9.95 -9.89
CA THR A 180 12.20 -10.59 -11.04
C THR A 180 12.34 -12.10 -10.84
N LEU A 181 12.59 -12.58 -9.62
CA LEU A 181 12.53 -14.00 -9.29
C LEU A 181 11.13 -14.58 -9.52
N PHE A 182 10.07 -13.85 -9.14
CA PHE A 182 8.69 -14.27 -9.41
C PHE A 182 8.44 -14.43 -10.92
N VAL A 183 8.84 -13.44 -11.73
CA VAL A 183 8.73 -13.50 -13.18
C VAL A 183 9.55 -14.67 -13.74
N GLY A 184 10.78 -14.88 -13.25
CA GLY A 184 11.65 -15.98 -13.66
C GLY A 184 11.02 -17.35 -13.43
N VAL A 185 10.43 -17.58 -12.26
CA VAL A 185 9.76 -18.85 -11.92
C VAL A 185 8.52 -19.07 -12.78
N VAL A 186 7.71 -18.04 -13.04
CA VAL A 186 6.54 -18.15 -13.93
C VAL A 186 6.96 -18.50 -15.36
N ILE A 187 8.03 -17.88 -15.88
CA ILE A 187 8.54 -18.19 -17.22
C ILE A 187 9.09 -19.62 -17.27
N ALA A 188 9.90 -20.03 -16.29
CA ALA A 188 10.44 -21.38 -16.22
C ALA A 188 9.33 -22.44 -16.21
N ASN A 189 8.29 -22.21 -15.41
CA ASN A 189 7.16 -23.12 -15.33
C ASN A 189 6.34 -23.16 -16.64
N TYR A 190 6.16 -22.02 -17.31
CA TYR A 190 5.50 -21.98 -18.61
C TYR A 190 6.32 -22.71 -19.69
N THR A 191 7.65 -22.61 -19.66
CA THR A 191 8.51 -23.35 -20.60
C THR A 191 8.55 -24.85 -20.33
N GLU A 192 8.38 -25.28 -19.08
CA GLU A 192 8.35 -26.70 -18.70
C GLU A 192 7.00 -27.37 -19.04
N ASN A 193 5.90 -26.60 -19.02
CA ASN A 193 4.55 -27.10 -19.28
C ASN A 193 4.05 -26.91 -20.73
N ARG A 194 4.85 -26.26 -21.59
CA ARG A 194 4.59 -26.12 -23.03
C ARG A 194 5.08 -27.34 -23.80
#